data_AF-A0A222SKR8-F1
#
_entry.id   AF-A0A222SKR8-F1
#
_cell.length_a   1.000
_cell.length_b   1.000
_cell.length_c   1.000
_cell.angle_alpha   90.00
_cell.angle_beta   90.00
_cell.angle_gamma   90.00
#
_symmetry.space_group_name_H-M   'P 1'
#
loop_
_entity.id
_entity.type
_entity.pdbx_description
1 polymer ?
#
loop_
_entity_poly.entity_id
_entity_poly.type
_entity_poly.pdbx_seq_one_letter_code
_entity_poly.pdbx_strand_id
1 'polypeptide(L)'
;MPRYTPEQLAMRNASVWTDVQLILAPIQFIVFLTGVAVTAVYAVNSDLFSFYWVSLAILFKTFLFGLLLVTGAYFEKQIFDKWIYGKEFLWEDVGSTVAAVFHLLYFVMAYMGFSEDVLIWEAFLAYFTYVVNALQYLVRIILEKLNERRMKADGVV
;
A
#
# COMPACT_ATOMS: atom_id res chain seq x y z
N MET A 1 0.87 18.19 0.44
CA MET A 1 1.26 17.31 1.56
C MET A 1 1.93 18.15 2.62
N PRO A 2 1.31 18.31 3.80
CA PRO A 2 1.94 18.90 4.98
C PRO A 2 3.24 18.15 5.30
N ARG A 3 4.26 18.86 5.78
CA ARG A 3 5.57 18.30 6.10
C ARG A 3 5.71 18.23 7.62
N TYR A 4 6.45 17.23 8.12
CA TYR A 4 6.72 17.11 9.55
C TYR A 4 7.32 18.40 10.13
N THR A 5 6.82 18.84 11.28
CA THR A 5 7.55 19.76 12.16
C THR A 5 8.76 19.04 12.79
N PRO A 6 9.73 19.76 13.39
CA PRO A 6 10.85 19.15 14.11
C PRO A 6 10.41 18.14 15.18
N GLU A 7 9.36 18.48 15.94
CA GLU A 7 8.81 17.63 17.00
C GLU A 7 8.19 16.36 16.40
N GLN A 8 7.39 16.51 15.36
CA GLN A 8 6.78 15.35 14.68
C GLN A 8 7.84 14.45 14.02
N LEU A 9 8.91 15.04 13.48
CA LEU A 9 10.02 14.30 12.91
C LEU A 9 10.75 13.48 13.98
N ALA A 10 10.99 14.06 15.16
CA ALA A 10 11.57 13.35 16.29
C ALA A 10 10.66 12.19 16.75
N MET A 11 9.35 12.43 16.85
CA MET A 11 8.37 11.38 17.18
C MET A 11 8.36 10.25 16.15
N ARG A 12 8.40 10.58 14.85
CA ARG A 12 8.46 9.60 13.76
C ARG A 12 9.69 8.72 13.89
N ASN A 13 10.86 9.33 14.09
CA ASN A 13 12.13 8.62 14.16
C ASN A 13 12.23 7.70 15.39
N ALA A 14 11.44 7.96 16.44
CA ALA A 14 11.35 7.12 17.63
C ALA A 14 10.15 6.12 17.60
N SER A 15 9.30 6.17 16.58
CA SER A 15 8.08 5.36 16.52
C SER A 15 8.35 3.94 16.01
N VAL A 16 7.92 2.94 16.78
CA VAL A 16 7.91 1.53 16.36
C VAL A 16 7.07 1.31 15.10
N TRP A 17 6.05 2.14 14.86
CA TRP A 17 5.23 2.01 13.66
C TRP A 17 6.01 2.36 12.39
N THR A 18 7.02 3.25 12.48
CA THR A 18 7.95 3.50 11.38
C THR A 18 8.68 2.22 10.97
N ASP A 19 9.17 1.45 11.94
CA ASP A 19 9.87 0.17 11.68
C ASP A 19 8.92 -0.88 11.11
N VAL A 20 7.70 -0.97 11.65
CA VAL A 20 6.66 -1.87 11.13
C VAL A 20 6.35 -1.54 9.66
N GLN A 21 6.16 -0.27 9.32
CA GLN A 21 5.92 0.16 7.94
C GLN A 21 7.13 -0.15 7.03
N LEU A 22 8.35 0.09 7.53
CA LEU A 22 9.59 -0.16 6.79
C LEU A 22 9.80 -1.65 6.47
N ILE A 23 9.32 -2.55 7.33
CA ILE A 23 9.37 -4.00 7.12
C ILE A 23 8.22 -4.48 6.24
N LEU A 24 7.00 -4.00 6.48
CA LEU A 24 5.81 -4.43 5.75
C LEU A 24 5.82 -3.97 4.29
N ALA A 25 6.36 -2.78 3.98
CA ALA A 25 6.37 -2.27 2.61
C ALA A 25 7.18 -3.15 1.62
N PRO A 26 8.43 -3.58 1.93
CA PRO A 26 9.16 -4.53 1.10
C PRO A 26 8.48 -5.89 0.97
N ILE A 27 7.94 -6.45 2.06
CA ILE A 27 7.20 -7.72 2.02
C ILE A 27 6.01 -7.59 1.08
N GLN A 28 5.25 -6.51 1.20
CA GLN A 28 4.13 -6.22 0.32
C GLN A 28 4.54 -6.07 -1.14
N PHE A 29 5.68 -5.44 -1.42
CA PHE A 29 6.19 -5.30 -2.79
C PHE A 29 6.58 -6.66 -3.40
N ILE A 30 7.20 -7.55 -2.62
CA ILE A 30 7.52 -8.91 -3.08
C ILE A 30 6.24 -9.68 -3.38
N VAL A 31 5.26 -9.67 -2.47
CA VAL A 31 3.96 -10.34 -2.68
C VAL A 31 3.23 -9.77 -3.89
N PHE A 32 3.32 -8.47 -4.13
CA PHE A 32 2.81 -7.84 -5.35
C PHE A 32 3.48 -8.40 -6.61
N LEU A 33 4.81 -8.43 -6.67
CA LEU A 33 5.54 -8.95 -7.84
C LEU A 33 5.20 -10.42 -8.10
N THR A 34 5.15 -11.24 -7.05
CA THR A 34 4.74 -12.63 -7.15
C THR A 34 3.31 -12.74 -7.66
N GLY A 35 2.39 -11.93 -7.15
CA GLY A 35 0.98 -11.95 -7.57
C GLY A 35 0.79 -11.55 -9.04
N VAL A 36 1.46 -10.50 -9.49
CA VAL A 36 1.46 -10.11 -10.92
C VAL A 36 2.03 -11.22 -11.79
N ALA A 37 3.16 -11.82 -11.39
CA ALA A 37 3.79 -12.90 -12.14
C ALA A 37 2.88 -14.14 -12.24
N VAL A 38 2.30 -14.59 -11.12
CA VAL A 38 1.37 -15.73 -11.10
C VAL A 38 0.15 -15.45 -11.98
N THR A 39 -0.44 -14.25 -11.86
CA THR A 39 -1.62 -13.86 -12.65
C THR A 39 -1.29 -13.81 -14.14
N ALA A 40 -0.13 -13.25 -14.51
CA ALA A 40 0.33 -13.19 -15.90
C ALA A 40 0.64 -14.56 -16.50
N VAL A 41 1.29 -15.45 -15.74
CA VAL A 41 1.57 -16.81 -16.20
C VAL A 41 0.26 -17.58 -16.41
N TYR A 42 -0.69 -17.48 -15.47
CA TYR A 42 -2.01 -18.13 -15.63
C TYR A 42 -2.78 -17.57 -16.84
N ALA A 43 -2.77 -16.26 -17.03
CA ALA A 43 -3.46 -15.61 -18.15
C ALA A 43 -2.91 -16.04 -19.53
N VAL A 44 -1.63 -16.40 -19.62
CA VAL A 44 -1.01 -16.90 -20.86
C VAL A 44 -1.23 -18.40 -21.04
N ASN A 45 -1.19 -19.18 -19.95
CA ASN A 45 -1.37 -20.63 -19.97
C ASN A 45 -2.09 -21.11 -18.72
N SER A 46 -3.41 -21.19 -18.81
CA SER A 46 -4.31 -21.62 -17.73
C SER A 46 -4.14 -23.09 -17.33
N ASP A 47 -3.52 -23.92 -18.19
CA ASP A 47 -3.33 -25.35 -17.92
C ASP A 47 -2.12 -25.63 -17.03
N LEU A 48 -1.24 -24.64 -16.82
CA LEU A 48 0.02 -24.82 -16.09
C LEU A 48 -0.20 -25.09 -14.59
N PHE A 49 -1.21 -24.46 -14.00
CA PHE A 49 -1.61 -24.64 -12.60
C PHE A 49 -3.03 -24.14 -12.38
N SER A 50 -3.66 -24.51 -11.27
CA SER A 50 -5.05 -24.09 -10.96
C SER A 50 -5.20 -22.58 -10.71
N PHE A 51 -6.31 -22.00 -11.18
CA PHE A 51 -6.74 -20.62 -10.87
C PHE A 51 -6.65 -20.24 -9.39
N TYR A 52 -6.80 -21.23 -8.49
CA TYR A 52 -6.62 -21.07 -7.05
C TYR A 52 -5.39 -20.24 -6.66
N TRP A 53 -4.26 -20.40 -7.36
CA TRP A 53 -3.03 -19.67 -7.07
C TRP A 53 -3.13 -18.17 -7.34
N VAL A 54 -3.93 -17.75 -8.32
CA VAL A 54 -4.24 -16.33 -8.59
C VAL A 54 -5.03 -15.75 -7.42
N SER A 55 -6.10 -16.43 -7.00
CA SER A 55 -6.90 -15.99 -5.86
C SER A 55 -6.10 -15.95 -4.56
N LEU A 56 -5.21 -16.92 -4.34
CA LEU A 56 -4.34 -16.96 -3.15
C LEU A 56 -3.37 -15.77 -3.14
N ALA A 57 -2.80 -15.41 -4.29
CA ALA A 57 -1.93 -14.24 -4.38
C ALA A 57 -2.67 -12.93 -4.08
N ILE A 58 -3.89 -12.77 -4.60
CA ILE A 58 -4.74 -11.62 -4.28
C ILE A 58 -5.11 -11.61 -2.78
N LEU A 59 -5.40 -12.77 -2.17
CA LEU A 59 -5.72 -12.88 -0.75
C LEU A 59 -4.58 -12.38 0.14
N PHE A 60 -3.35 -12.87 -0.08
CA PHE A 60 -2.20 -12.41 0.70
C PHE A 60 -1.92 -10.93 0.48
N LYS A 61 -2.07 -10.42 -0.75
CA LYS A 61 -1.90 -9.00 -1.03
C LYS A 61 -2.94 -8.13 -0.33
N THR A 62 -4.18 -8.60 -0.27
CA THR A 62 -5.31 -7.93 0.41
C THR A 62 -5.11 -7.92 1.91
N PHE A 63 -4.66 -9.04 2.48
CA PHE A 63 -4.32 -9.15 3.90
C PHE A 63 -3.22 -8.17 4.30
N LEU A 64 -2.13 -8.08 3.52
CA LEU A 64 -1.05 -7.13 3.78
C LEU A 64 -1.50 -5.68 3.64
N PHE A 65 -2.43 -5.38 2.72
CA PHE A 65 -3.07 -4.07 2.63
C PHE A 65 -3.81 -3.72 3.92
N GLY A 66 -4.61 -4.66 4.44
CA GLY A 66 -5.31 -4.48 5.71
C GLY A 66 -4.34 -4.22 6.87
N LEU A 67 -3.24 -4.98 6.95
CA LEU A 67 -2.21 -4.76 7.97
C LEU A 67 -1.56 -3.39 7.85
N LEU A 68 -1.17 -2.97 6.65
CA LEU A 68 -0.54 -1.66 6.43
C LEU A 68 -1.48 -0.51 6.73
N LEU A 69 -2.77 -0.62 6.36
CA LEU A 69 -3.77 0.40 6.65
C LEU A 69 -4.00 0.53 8.15
N VAL A 70 -4.15 -0.58 8.88
CA VAL A 70 -4.33 -0.56 10.33
C VAL A 70 -3.09 0.01 11.02
N THR A 71 -1.89 -0.50 10.69
CA THR A 71 -0.65 -0.03 11.31
C THR A 71 -0.30 1.41 10.92
N GLY A 72 -0.66 1.84 9.70
CA GLY A 72 -0.55 3.22 9.24
C GLY A 72 -1.49 4.16 10.01
N ALA A 73 -2.72 3.72 10.28
CA ALA A 73 -3.66 4.46 11.11
C ALA A 73 -3.12 4.72 12.53
N TYR A 74 -2.48 3.73 13.14
CA TYR A 74 -1.81 3.90 14.44
C TYR A 74 -0.60 4.83 14.36
N PHE A 75 0.19 4.73 13.29
CA PHE A 75 1.30 5.64 13.03
C PHE A 75 0.80 7.09 12.96
N GLU A 76 -0.22 7.37 12.15
CA GLU A 76 -0.81 8.71 12.04
C GLU A 76 -1.35 9.21 13.38
N LYS A 77 -2.04 8.34 14.12
CA LYS A 77 -2.56 8.70 15.45
C LYS A 77 -1.46 9.08 16.41
N GLN A 78 -0.32 8.38 16.38
CA GLN A 78 0.80 8.69 17.25
C GLN A 78 1.45 10.03 16.90
N ILE A 79 1.67 10.31 15.60
CA ILE A 79 2.47 11.49 15.18
C ILE A 79 1.63 12.76 15.04
N PHE A 80 0.36 12.63 14.64
CA PHE A 80 -0.50 13.77 14.29
C PHE A 80 -1.74 13.90 15.17
N ASP A 81 -1.93 13.00 16.14
CA ASP A 81 -3.12 12.89 17.00
C ASP A 81 -4.43 12.69 16.20
N LYS A 82 -4.32 12.24 14.95
CA LYS A 82 -5.44 12.02 14.03
C LYS A 82 -5.42 10.59 13.52
N TRP A 83 -6.60 10.02 13.35
CA TRP A 83 -6.74 8.79 12.56
C TRP A 83 -6.72 9.13 11.06
N ILE A 84 -6.74 8.07 10.23
CA ILE A 84 -6.75 8.14 8.77
C ILE A 84 -7.66 9.25 8.22
N TYR A 85 -7.26 9.80 7.08
CA TYR A 85 -7.86 10.94 6.40
C TYR A 85 -7.64 12.29 7.09
N GLY A 86 -6.61 12.37 7.95
CA GLY A 86 -6.07 13.65 8.39
C GLY A 86 -5.60 14.49 7.19
N LYS A 87 -5.61 15.81 7.31
CA LYS A 87 -5.14 16.72 6.23
C LYS A 87 -3.69 16.43 5.80
N GLU A 88 -2.94 15.78 6.69
CA GLU A 88 -1.54 15.42 6.56
C GLU A 88 -1.29 14.22 5.64
N PHE A 89 -2.23 13.26 5.58
CA PHE A 89 -2.15 12.01 4.81
C PHE A 89 -3.35 11.76 3.88
N LEU A 90 -4.28 12.71 3.79
CA LEU A 90 -5.55 12.54 3.09
C LEU A 90 -5.42 11.89 1.71
N TRP A 91 -4.46 12.35 0.91
CA TRP A 91 -4.31 11.82 -0.45
C TRP A 91 -3.73 10.41 -0.43
N GLU A 92 -2.79 10.13 0.46
CA GLU A 92 -2.16 8.81 0.64
C GLU A 92 -3.17 7.79 1.15
N ASP A 93 -4.07 8.21 2.04
CA ASP A 93 -5.14 7.39 2.57
C ASP A 93 -6.19 7.10 1.50
N VAL A 94 -6.54 8.09 0.67
CA VAL A 94 -7.41 7.89 -0.49
C VAL A 94 -6.79 6.90 -1.46
N GLY A 95 -5.52 7.08 -1.83
CA GLY A 95 -4.81 6.16 -2.73
C GLY A 95 -4.74 4.73 -2.18
N SER A 96 -4.43 4.59 -0.89
CA SER A 96 -4.34 3.29 -0.21
C SER A 96 -5.70 2.62 -0.12
N THR A 97 -6.75 3.40 0.17
CA THR A 97 -8.13 2.91 0.25
C THR A 97 -8.64 2.48 -1.11
N VAL A 98 -8.41 3.27 -2.16
CA VAL A 98 -8.77 2.87 -3.53
C VAL A 98 -8.09 1.55 -3.88
N ALA A 99 -6.80 1.42 -3.60
CA ALA A 99 -6.09 0.18 -3.90
C ALA A 99 -6.62 -1.02 -3.09
N ALA A 100 -6.94 -0.83 -1.82
CA ALA A 100 -7.55 -1.86 -0.97
C ALA A 100 -8.97 -2.24 -1.46
N VAL A 101 -9.76 -1.26 -1.92
CA VAL A 101 -11.12 -1.49 -2.44
C VAL A 101 -11.10 -2.38 -3.67
N PHE A 102 -10.23 -2.15 -4.65
CA PHE A 102 -10.13 -3.05 -5.83
C PHE A 102 -9.69 -4.47 -5.44
N HIS A 103 -8.79 -4.60 -4.45
CA HIS A 103 -8.42 -5.92 -3.94
C HIS A 103 -9.57 -6.65 -3.25
N LEU A 104 -10.44 -5.92 -2.52
CA LEU A 104 -11.67 -6.50 -1.95
C LEU A 104 -12.73 -6.77 -3.01
N LEU A 105 -12.83 -5.93 -4.04
CA LEU A 105 -13.78 -6.07 -5.14
C LEU A 105 -13.58 -7.39 -5.88
N TYR A 106 -12.33 -7.82 -6.08
CA TYR A 106 -12.01 -9.15 -6.60
C TYR A 106 -12.79 -10.26 -5.87
N PHE A 107 -12.82 -10.25 -4.53
CA PHE A 107 -13.53 -11.28 -3.74
C PHE A 107 -15.04 -11.15 -3.83
N VAL A 108 -15.56 -9.93 -3.92
CA VAL A 108 -16.99 -9.70 -4.15
C VAL A 108 -17.40 -10.29 -5.50
N MET A 109 -16.62 -10.04 -6.55
CA MET A 109 -16.88 -10.57 -7.89
C MET A 109 -16.74 -12.10 -7.92
N ALA A 110 -15.73 -12.65 -7.26
CA ALA A 110 -15.57 -14.10 -7.14
C ALA A 110 -16.76 -14.74 -6.41
N TYR A 111 -17.23 -14.13 -5.32
CA TYR A 111 -18.42 -14.58 -4.60
C TYR A 111 -19.70 -14.50 -5.44
N MET A 112 -19.81 -13.49 -6.31
CA MET A 112 -20.92 -13.35 -7.25
C MET A 112 -20.84 -14.31 -8.46
N GLY A 113 -19.80 -15.13 -8.56
CA GLY A 113 -19.65 -16.14 -9.61
C GLY A 113 -19.19 -15.58 -10.96
N PHE A 114 -18.47 -14.46 -10.97
CA PHE A 114 -17.86 -13.94 -12.20
C PHE A 114 -16.83 -14.94 -12.76
N SER A 115 -16.65 -14.94 -14.08
CA SER A 115 -15.71 -15.86 -14.74
C SER A 115 -14.25 -15.57 -14.39
N GLU A 116 -13.38 -16.58 -14.54
CA GLU A 116 -11.94 -16.44 -14.29
C GLU A 116 -11.33 -15.32 -15.14
N ASP A 117 -11.71 -15.18 -16.41
CA ASP A 117 -11.25 -14.10 -17.28
C ASP A 117 -11.52 -12.72 -16.68
N VAL A 118 -12.72 -12.50 -16.14
CA VAL A 118 -13.07 -11.23 -15.52
C VAL A 118 -12.27 -11.01 -14.24
N LEU A 119 -12.08 -12.06 -13.44
CA LEU A 119 -11.29 -11.99 -12.21
C LEU A 119 -9.80 -11.74 -12.49
N ILE A 120 -9.25 -12.25 -13.59
CA ILE A 120 -7.87 -11.97 -14.03
C ILE A 120 -7.71 -10.48 -14.36
N TRP A 121 -8.64 -9.91 -15.13
CA TRP A 121 -8.61 -8.47 -15.44
C TRP A 121 -8.78 -7.60 -14.19
N GLU A 122 -9.67 -7.99 -13.28
CA GLU A 122 -9.82 -7.32 -11.99
C GLU A 122 -8.55 -7.42 -11.14
N ALA A 123 -7.88 -8.58 -11.11
CA ALA A 123 -6.59 -8.75 -10.43
C ALA A 123 -5.53 -7.80 -11.00
N PHE A 124 -5.42 -7.66 -12.32
CA PHE A 124 -4.51 -6.69 -12.94
C PHE A 124 -4.88 -5.24 -12.61
N LEU A 125 -6.17 -4.91 -12.58
CA LEU A 125 -6.65 -3.58 -12.20
C LEU A 125 -6.30 -3.27 -10.74
N ALA A 126 -6.51 -4.23 -9.84
CA ALA A 126 -6.11 -4.15 -8.44
C ALA A 126 -4.60 -3.92 -8.31
N TYR A 127 -3.77 -4.70 -9.02
CA TYR A 127 -2.32 -4.48 -9.06
C TYR A 127 -1.92 -3.11 -9.63
N PHE A 128 -2.61 -2.63 -10.66
CA PHE A 128 -2.38 -1.31 -11.22
C PHE A 128 -2.67 -0.20 -10.21
N THR A 129 -3.78 -0.30 -9.46
CA THR A 129 -4.08 0.68 -8.40
C THR A 129 -3.03 0.68 -7.28
N TYR A 130 -2.44 -0.48 -6.96
CA TYR A 130 -1.30 -0.55 -6.05
C TYR A 130 -0.07 0.16 -6.60
N VAL A 131 0.24 0.04 -7.90
CA VAL A 131 1.37 0.77 -8.52
C VAL A 131 1.18 2.27 -8.38
N VAL A 132 -0.02 2.78 -8.68
CA VAL A 132 -0.34 4.20 -8.53
C VAL A 132 -0.16 4.66 -7.08
N ASN A 133 -0.67 3.88 -6.12
CA ASN A 133 -0.50 4.15 -4.69
C ASN A 133 0.98 4.13 -4.28
N ALA A 134 1.76 3.14 -4.72
CA ALA A 134 3.18 3.03 -4.39
C ALA A 134 3.99 4.21 -4.95
N LEU A 135 3.71 4.65 -6.18
CA LEU A 135 4.33 5.83 -6.78
C LEU A 135 4.05 7.09 -5.95
N GLN A 136 2.83 7.24 -5.45
CA GLN A 136 2.46 8.34 -4.56
C GLN A 136 3.29 8.34 -3.27
N TYR A 137 3.46 7.19 -2.62
CA TYR A 137 4.32 7.06 -1.42
C TYR A 137 5.80 7.36 -1.73
N LEU A 138 6.31 6.96 -2.90
CA LEU A 138 7.67 7.30 -3.32
C LEU A 138 7.86 8.81 -3.46
N VAL A 139 6.90 9.50 -4.08
CA VAL A 139 6.91 10.98 -4.18
C VAL A 139 6.94 11.60 -2.79
N ARG A 140 6.13 11.11 -1.87
CA ARG A 140 6.10 11.58 -0.48
C ARG A 140 7.45 11.43 0.22
N ILE A 141 8.06 10.25 0.15
CA ILE A 141 9.40 9.99 0.73
C ILE A 141 10.44 10.96 0.17
N ILE A 142 10.40 11.25 -1.13
CA ILE A 142 11.32 12.22 -1.75
C ILE A 142 11.10 13.62 -1.17
N LEU A 143 9.86 14.08 -1.07
CA LEU A 143 9.52 15.39 -0.52
C LEU A 143 9.90 15.52 0.96
N GLU A 144 9.73 14.46 1.74
CA GLU A 144 10.15 14.41 3.14
C GLU A 144 11.67 14.52 3.29
N LYS A 145 12.42 13.73 2.50
CA LYS A 145 13.90 13.79 2.52
C LYS A 145 14.43 15.17 2.11
N LEU A 146 13.78 15.84 1.16
CA LEU A 146 14.12 17.22 0.79
C LEU A 146 13.84 18.20 1.93
N ASN A 147 12.72 18.03 2.64
CA ASN A 147 12.38 18.86 3.79
C ASN A 147 13.38 18.69 4.94
N GLU A 148 13.72 17.45 5.27
CA GLU A 148 14.70 17.12 6.31
C GLU A 148 16.06 17.75 6.02
N ARG A 149 16.52 17.69 4.77
CA ARG A 149 17.77 18.34 4.35
C ARG A 149 17.71 19.85 4.55
N ARG A 150 16.58 20.48 4.23
CA ARG A 150 16.39 21.92 4.44
C ARG A 150 16.41 22.28 5.93
N MET A 151 15.69 21.54 6.77
CA MET A 151 15.67 21.78 8.22
C MET A 151 17.06 21.65 8.86
N LYS A 152 17.87 20.68 8.39
CA LYS A 152 19.27 20.54 8.81
C LYS A 152 20.15 21.71 8.37
N ALA A 153 19.96 22.21 7.15
CA ALA A 153 20.70 23.37 6.65
C ALA A 153 20.33 24.66 7.42
N ASP A 154 19.08 24.77 7.85
CA ASP A 154 18.56 25.91 8.63
C ASP A 154 18.88 25.79 10.14
N GLY A 155 19.55 24.71 10.59
CA GLY A 155 19.91 24.49 12.00
C GLY A 155 18.73 24.21 12.93
N VAL A 156 17.58 23.83 12.36
CA VAL A 156 16.32 23.58 13.09
C VAL A 156 16.26 22.14 13.64
N VAL A 157 16.97 21.20 13.00
CA VAL A 157 17.07 19.78 13.38
C VAL A 157 18.50 19.29 13.20
#